data_AF-A0A420QNI5-F1
#
_entry.id   AF-A0A420QNI5-F1
#
_cell.length_a   1.000
_cell.length_b   1.000
_cell.length_c   1.000
_cell.angle_alpha   90.00
_cell.angle_beta   90.00
_cell.angle_gamma   90.00
#
_symmetry.space_group_name_H-M   'P 1'
#
loop_
_entity.id
_entity.type
_entity.pdbx_description
1 polymer ?
#
loop_
_entity_poly.entity_id
_entity_poly.type
_entity_poly.pdbx_seq_one_letter_code
_entity_poly.pdbx_strand_id
1 'polypeptide(L)'
;MVMAGTFIFYPEAIDPNPQNPRRIPSAILGAASAVALVATDFLFATIPLESPFVSTLRKINGVVTVLFKCIFSSPAQRFFDKYQFLNVLTAADPRKIAAIFDMVVVAPAFFCTFYHFDELSEKPASRDKTLAIMEESSRMMACFARVSYTVAVNTPNQVVKVGAARSMSVCHVVTGALEFTCSAMMWN
;
A
#
# COMPACT_ATOMS: atom_id res chain seq x y z
N MET A 1 -1.00 -7.39 9.74
CA MET A 1 -0.76 -8.28 8.58
C MET A 1 0.48 -7.86 7.76
N VAL A 2 0.76 -6.55 7.69
CA VAL A 2 1.83 -5.93 6.92
C VAL A 2 3.25 -6.41 7.31
N MET A 3 3.54 -6.54 8.61
CA MET A 3 4.84 -7.01 9.09
C MET A 3 5.15 -8.45 8.66
N ALA A 4 4.21 -9.39 8.84
CA ALA A 4 4.39 -10.78 8.42
C ALA A 4 4.55 -10.91 6.89
N GLY A 5 3.88 -10.05 6.12
CA GLY A 5 4.04 -9.99 4.66
C GLY A 5 5.45 -9.60 4.21
N THR A 6 6.23 -8.88 5.02
CA THR A 6 7.58 -8.42 4.67
C THR A 6 8.55 -9.57 4.37
N PHE A 7 8.37 -10.72 5.02
CA PHE A 7 9.16 -11.93 4.77
C PHE A 7 8.93 -12.54 3.39
N ILE A 8 7.82 -12.17 2.74
CA ILE A 8 7.48 -12.58 1.38
C ILE A 8 7.81 -11.45 0.39
N PHE A 9 7.50 -10.19 0.74
CA PHE A 9 7.75 -9.03 -0.12
C PHE A 9 9.22 -8.74 -0.35
N TYR A 10 10.06 -8.82 0.68
CA TYR A 10 11.50 -8.53 0.54
C TYR A 10 12.21 -9.50 -0.42
N PRO A 11 12.15 -10.84 -0.21
CA PRO A 11 12.78 -11.77 -1.13
C PRO A 11 12.11 -11.77 -2.51
N GLU A 12 10.84 -11.38 -2.62
CA GLU A 12 10.19 -11.18 -3.91
C GLU A 12 10.79 -9.96 -4.65
N ALA A 13 10.88 -8.80 -3.98
CA ALA A 13 11.39 -7.54 -4.52
C ALA A 13 12.81 -7.64 -5.06
N ILE A 14 13.68 -8.39 -4.39
CA ILE A 14 15.09 -8.54 -4.79
C ILE A 14 15.31 -9.56 -5.92
N ASP A 15 14.37 -10.48 -6.13
CA ASP A 15 14.52 -11.56 -7.11
C ASP A 15 14.37 -11.04 -8.55
N PRO A 16 15.38 -11.22 -9.42
CA PRO A 16 15.32 -10.79 -10.81
C PRO A 16 14.44 -11.71 -11.68
N ASN A 17 14.07 -12.91 -11.23
CA ASN A 17 13.32 -13.88 -12.02
C ASN A 17 11.84 -13.49 -12.14
N PRO A 18 11.32 -13.26 -13.37
CA PRO A 18 9.90 -12.97 -13.59
C PRO A 18 8.94 -14.09 -13.15
N GLN A 19 9.41 -15.33 -13.06
CA GLN A 19 8.65 -16.52 -12.64
C GLN A 19 8.85 -16.90 -11.16
N ASN A 20 9.33 -15.98 -10.33
CA ASN A 20 9.53 -16.22 -8.90
C ASN A 20 8.26 -16.81 -8.23
N PRO A 21 8.35 -17.99 -7.57
CA PRO A 21 7.22 -18.62 -6.88
C PRO A 21 6.55 -17.72 -5.83
N ARG A 22 7.28 -16.74 -5.28
CA ARG A 22 6.79 -15.79 -4.26
C ARG A 22 5.92 -14.68 -4.83
N ARG A 23 5.86 -14.53 -6.16
CA ARG A 23 5.08 -13.49 -6.85
C ARG A 23 3.57 -13.64 -6.68
N ILE A 24 3.07 -14.87 -6.63
CA ILE A 24 1.63 -15.13 -6.43
C ILE A 24 1.24 -14.85 -4.97
N PRO A 25 1.93 -15.41 -3.96
CA PRO A 25 1.69 -15.07 -2.56
C PRO A 25 1.83 -13.56 -2.27
N SER A 26 2.83 -12.89 -2.83
CA SER A 26 3.01 -11.44 -2.64
C SER A 26 1.86 -10.64 -3.26
N ALA A 27 1.41 -10.99 -4.47
CA ALA A 27 0.28 -10.32 -5.10
C ALA A 27 -1.01 -10.46 -4.27
N ILE A 28 -1.29 -11.66 -3.75
CA ILE A 28 -2.46 -11.92 -2.90
C ILE A 28 -2.38 -11.12 -1.60
N LEU A 29 -1.24 -11.18 -0.90
CA LEU A 29 -1.05 -10.45 0.35
C LEU A 29 -1.08 -8.94 0.14
N GLY A 30 -0.55 -8.45 -0.98
CA GLY A 30 -0.60 -7.03 -1.36
C GLY A 30 -2.02 -6.55 -1.63
N ALA A 31 -2.84 -7.37 -2.32
CA ALA A 31 -4.25 -7.08 -2.53
C ALA A 31 -5.05 -7.12 -1.22
N ALA A 32 -4.85 -8.15 -0.39
CA ALA A 32 -5.51 -8.27 0.91
C ALA A 32 -5.16 -7.09 1.84
N SER A 33 -3.89 -6.67 1.86
CA SER A 33 -3.46 -5.51 2.66
C SER A 33 -4.10 -4.22 2.16
N ALA A 34 -4.23 -4.03 0.84
CA ALA A 34 -4.90 -2.87 0.27
C ALA A 34 -6.39 -2.85 0.60
N VAL A 35 -7.08 -3.99 0.50
CA VAL A 35 -8.49 -4.10 0.89
C VAL A 35 -8.67 -3.81 2.39
N ALA A 36 -7.80 -4.34 3.24
CA ALA A 36 -7.84 -4.06 4.68
C ALA A 36 -7.66 -2.57 4.97
N LEU A 37 -6.72 -1.90 4.30
CA LEU A 37 -6.51 -0.46 4.45
C LEU A 37 -7.77 0.33 4.07
N VAL A 38 -8.39 0.00 2.93
CA VAL A 38 -9.62 0.65 2.49
C VAL A 38 -10.77 0.35 3.46
N ALA A 39 -10.92 -0.89 3.93
CA ALA A 39 -11.95 -1.25 4.88
C ALA A 39 -11.82 -0.46 6.20
N THR A 40 -10.60 -0.24 6.69
CA THR A 40 -10.37 0.61 7.88
C THR A 40 -10.81 2.04 7.67
N ASP A 41 -10.59 2.63 6.48
CA ASP A 41 -11.09 3.98 6.15
C ASP A 41 -12.61 4.07 6.14
N PHE A 42 -13.29 3.03 5.64
CA PHE A 42 -14.75 3.06 5.48
C PHE A 42 -15.49 2.71 6.77
N LEU A 43 -14.92 1.85 7.61
CA LEU A 43 -15.64 1.24 8.74
C LEU A 43 -15.12 1.66 10.12
N PHE A 44 -13.85 2.04 10.25
CA PHE A 44 -13.17 2.15 11.54
C PHE A 44 -12.34 3.45 11.70
N ALA A 45 -12.60 4.48 10.90
CA ALA A 45 -11.86 5.74 11.02
C ALA A 45 -12.10 6.38 12.41
N THR A 46 -11.05 6.50 13.22
CA THR A 46 -11.14 7.03 14.59
C THR A 46 -11.57 8.50 14.61
N ILE A 47 -10.96 9.31 13.74
CA ILE A 47 -11.43 10.65 13.41
C ILE A 47 -11.50 10.72 11.88
N PRO A 48 -12.68 10.88 11.27
CA PRO A 48 -12.77 10.99 9.82
C PRO A 48 -12.31 12.38 9.35
N LEU A 49 -11.81 12.43 8.11
CA LEU A 49 -11.60 13.67 7.36
C LEU A 49 -12.88 14.50 7.30
N GLU A 50 -12.79 15.78 7.66
CA GLU A 50 -13.95 16.67 7.69
C GLU A 50 -14.29 17.21 6.30
N SER A 51 -13.26 17.54 5.50
CA SER A 51 -13.46 17.99 4.13
C SER A 51 -14.12 16.90 3.25
N PRO A 52 -15.34 17.12 2.74
CA PRO A 52 -16.05 16.13 1.92
C PRO A 52 -15.30 15.78 0.63
N PHE A 53 -14.60 16.77 0.07
CA PHE A 53 -13.78 16.61 -1.12
C PHE A 53 -12.59 15.68 -0.86
N VAL A 54 -11.82 15.93 0.20
CA VAL A 54 -10.62 15.13 0.52
C VAL A 54 -10.99 13.72 0.98
N SER A 55 -12.10 13.59 1.73
CA SER A 55 -12.67 12.29 2.09
C SER A 55 -13.09 11.47 0.86
N THR A 56 -13.72 12.11 -0.13
CA THR A 56 -14.10 11.47 -1.40
C THR A 56 -12.87 11.08 -2.20
N LEU A 57 -11.88 11.97 -2.30
CA LEU A 57 -10.62 11.69 -2.99
C LEU A 57 -9.90 10.49 -2.37
N ARG A 58 -9.84 10.39 -1.04
CA ARG A 58 -9.26 9.25 -0.32
C ARG A 58 -9.97 7.95 -0.66
N LYS A 59 -11.31 7.93 -0.66
CA LYS A 59 -12.13 6.76 -1.00
C LYS A 59 -11.90 6.32 -2.45
N ILE A 60 -11.96 7.24 -3.40
CA ILE A 60 -11.69 6.96 -4.82
C ILE A 60 -10.28 6.39 -4.98
N ASN A 61 -9.29 7.00 -4.33
CA ASN A 61 -7.91 6.55 -4.42
C ASN A 61 -7.71 5.13 -3.87
N GLY A 62 -8.40 4.81 -2.77
CA GLY A 62 -8.43 3.46 -2.20
C GLY A 62 -9.05 2.43 -3.15
N VAL A 63 -10.19 2.75 -3.76
CA VAL A 63 -10.85 1.87 -4.74
C VAL A 63 -9.98 1.65 -5.97
N VAL A 64 -9.40 2.72 -6.53
CA VAL A 64 -8.49 2.67 -7.68
C VAL A 64 -7.25 1.81 -7.37
N THR A 65 -6.68 1.98 -6.17
CA THR A 65 -5.59 1.14 -5.65
C THR A 65 -5.96 -0.35 -5.69
N VAL A 66 -7.12 -0.71 -5.14
CA VAL A 66 -7.54 -2.12 -5.06
C VAL A 66 -7.79 -2.67 -6.46
N LEU A 67 -8.47 -1.91 -7.32
CA LEU A 67 -8.74 -2.30 -8.70
C LEU A 67 -7.45 -2.57 -9.48
N PHE A 68 -6.46 -1.67 -9.42
CA PHE A 68 -5.19 -1.90 -10.12
C PHE A 68 -4.41 -3.09 -9.56
N LYS A 69 -4.40 -3.28 -8.23
CA LYS A 69 -3.77 -4.47 -7.63
C LYS A 69 -4.45 -5.76 -8.07
N CYS A 70 -5.78 -5.76 -8.27
CA CYS A 70 -6.51 -6.90 -8.81
C CYS A 70 -6.21 -7.14 -10.30
N ILE A 71 -6.27 -6.10 -11.14
CA ILE A 71 -6.05 -6.18 -12.60
C ILE A 71 -4.63 -6.66 -12.94
N PHE A 72 -3.63 -6.11 -12.26
CA PHE A 72 -2.23 -6.49 -12.49
C PHE A 72 -1.76 -7.65 -11.61
N SER A 73 -2.67 -8.31 -10.90
CA SER A 73 -2.35 -9.52 -10.15
C SER A 73 -1.94 -10.65 -11.10
N SER A 74 -1.01 -11.49 -10.67
CA SER A 74 -0.55 -12.64 -11.45
C SER A 74 -1.70 -13.59 -11.89
N PRO A 75 -2.72 -13.85 -11.05
CA PRO A 75 -3.90 -14.62 -11.47
C PRO A 75 -4.74 -13.94 -12.55
N ALA A 76 -4.98 -12.63 -12.44
CA ALA A 76 -5.78 -11.88 -13.43
C ALA A 76 -5.07 -11.82 -14.79
N GLN A 77 -3.75 -11.59 -14.80
CA GLN A 77 -2.97 -11.56 -16.04
C GLN A 77 -2.95 -12.92 -16.75
N ARG A 78 -2.85 -14.04 -16.00
CA ARG A 78 -3.01 -15.39 -16.57
C ARG A 78 -4.40 -15.63 -17.15
N PHE A 79 -5.44 -15.00 -16.59
CA PHE A 79 -6.79 -15.07 -17.13
C PHE A 79 -6.90 -14.24 -18.42
N PHE A 80 -6.33 -13.04 -18.47
CA PHE A 80 -6.34 -12.19 -19.67
C PHE A 80 -5.58 -12.83 -20.84
N ASP A 81 -4.45 -13.48 -20.58
CA ASP A 81 -3.68 -14.24 -21.59
C ASP A 81 -4.48 -15.40 -22.20
N LYS A 82 -5.43 -15.96 -21.46
CA LYS A 82 -6.26 -17.10 -21.90
C LYS A 82 -7.35 -16.68 -22.89
N TYR A 83 -7.78 -15.41 -22.87
CA TYR A 83 -8.90 -14.93 -23.68
C TYR A 83 -8.44 -13.84 -24.66
N GLN A 84 -8.51 -14.12 -25.97
CA GLN A 84 -8.00 -13.20 -27.01
C GLN A 84 -8.60 -11.80 -26.97
N PHE A 85 -9.85 -11.64 -26.51
CA PHE A 85 -10.48 -10.32 -26.38
C PHE A 85 -9.98 -9.50 -25.17
N LEU A 86 -9.31 -10.13 -24.20
CA LEU A 86 -8.72 -9.48 -23.01
C LEU A 86 -7.21 -9.28 -23.12
N ASN A 87 -6.59 -9.71 -24.21
CA ASN A 87 -5.14 -9.59 -24.46
C ASN A 87 -4.66 -8.13 -24.47
N VAL A 88 -5.56 -7.15 -24.69
CA VAL A 88 -5.27 -5.71 -24.56
C VAL A 88 -4.90 -5.31 -23.12
N LEU A 89 -5.33 -6.08 -22.11
CA LEU A 89 -5.05 -5.85 -20.69
C LEU A 89 -3.82 -6.64 -20.20
N THR A 90 -3.21 -7.46 -21.07
CA THR A 90 -1.98 -8.17 -20.77
C THR A 90 -0.80 -7.21 -20.79
N ALA A 91 -0.08 -7.14 -19.68
CA ALA A 91 1.14 -6.36 -19.56
C ALA A 91 2.37 -7.24 -19.83
N ALA A 92 3.37 -6.72 -20.55
CA ALA A 92 4.62 -7.44 -20.82
C ALA A 92 5.40 -7.77 -19.52
N ASP A 93 5.39 -6.85 -18.55
CA ASP A 93 5.79 -7.12 -17.17
C ASP A 93 4.74 -6.54 -16.22
N PRO A 94 3.72 -7.34 -15.86
CA PRO A 94 2.61 -6.86 -15.04
C PRO A 94 3.07 -6.40 -13.66
N ARG A 95 4.21 -6.90 -13.17
CA ARG A 95 4.75 -6.56 -11.86
C ARG A 95 5.36 -5.16 -11.87
N LYS A 96 6.20 -4.86 -12.85
CA LYS A 96 6.79 -3.52 -13.03
C LYS A 96 5.72 -2.47 -13.29
N ILE A 97 4.79 -2.78 -14.20
CA ILE A 97 3.69 -1.88 -14.57
C ILE A 97 2.77 -1.64 -13.38
N ALA A 98 2.38 -2.69 -12.64
CA ALA A 98 1.60 -2.53 -11.41
C ALA A 98 2.26 -1.57 -10.43
N ALA A 99 3.58 -1.73 -10.20
CA ALA A 99 4.31 -0.90 -9.25
C ALA A 99 4.34 0.58 -9.69
N ILE A 100 4.50 0.86 -10.99
CA ILE A 100 4.44 2.22 -11.52
C ILE A 100 3.06 2.86 -11.29
N PHE A 101 1.97 2.13 -11.60
CA PHE A 101 0.62 2.61 -11.32
C PHE A 101 0.40 2.82 -9.82
N ASP A 102 0.93 1.92 -8.98
CA ASP A 102 0.87 2.04 -7.52
C ASP A 102 1.54 3.34 -7.05
N MET A 103 2.70 3.69 -7.63
CA MET A 103 3.42 4.93 -7.33
C MET A 103 2.64 6.18 -7.74
N VAL A 104 1.98 6.17 -8.91
CA VAL A 104 1.16 7.32 -9.36
C VAL A 104 -0.02 7.55 -8.41
N VAL A 105 -0.68 6.47 -7.98
CA VAL A 105 -1.84 6.50 -7.06
C VAL A 105 -1.42 6.84 -5.61
N VAL A 106 -0.13 6.71 -5.28
CA VAL A 106 0.41 7.13 -3.98
C VAL A 106 0.49 8.66 -3.84
N ALA A 107 0.70 9.42 -4.93
CA ALA A 107 0.76 10.88 -4.86
C ALA A 107 -0.51 11.54 -4.27
N PRO A 108 -1.74 11.25 -4.75
CA PRO A 108 -2.95 11.75 -4.11
C PRO A 108 -3.17 11.17 -2.70
N ALA A 109 -2.67 9.96 -2.41
CA ALA A 109 -2.72 9.39 -1.06
C ALA A 109 -1.89 10.23 -0.06
N PHE A 110 -0.70 10.66 -0.47
CA PHE A 110 0.15 11.56 0.34
C PHE A 110 -0.56 12.88 0.61
N PHE A 111 -1.15 13.50 -0.42
CA PHE A 111 -1.91 14.73 -0.24
C PHE A 111 -3.02 14.59 0.81
N CYS A 112 -3.84 13.53 0.70
CA CYS A 112 -4.90 13.26 1.68
C CYS A 112 -4.36 12.99 3.10
N THR A 113 -3.14 12.47 3.23
CA THR A 113 -2.50 12.19 4.53
C THR A 113 -2.02 13.49 5.18
N PHE A 114 -1.31 14.34 4.43
CA PHE A 114 -0.86 15.65 4.91
C PHE A 114 -2.02 16.56 5.27
N TYR A 115 -3.08 16.57 4.44
CA TYR A 115 -4.27 17.36 4.72
C TYR A 115 -4.97 16.89 6.02
N HIS A 116 -5.05 15.59 6.26
CA HIS A 116 -5.65 15.11 7.51
C HIS A 116 -4.77 15.41 8.73
N PHE A 117 -3.44 15.40 8.58
CA PHE A 117 -2.55 15.87 9.65
C PHE A 117 -2.77 17.34 10.00
N ASP A 118 -3.03 18.18 8.99
CA ASP A 118 -3.35 19.59 9.18
C ASP A 118 -4.67 19.75 9.96
N GLU A 119 -5.76 19.07 9.53
CA GLU A 119 -7.03 19.04 10.27
C GLU A 119 -6.86 18.52 11.72
N LEU A 120 -6.05 17.47 11.91
CA LEU A 120 -5.77 16.93 13.24
C LEU A 120 -4.97 17.90 14.11
N SER A 121 -4.12 18.74 13.51
CA SER A 121 -3.29 19.70 14.25
C SER A 121 -4.14 20.72 15.00
N GLU A 122 -5.25 21.15 14.41
CA GLU A 122 -6.20 22.14 14.95
C GLU A 122 -7.10 21.57 16.07
N LYS A 123 -7.24 20.24 16.14
CA LYS A 123 -8.07 19.59 17.16
C LYS A 123 -7.40 19.60 18.55
N PRO A 124 -8.18 19.68 19.65
CA PRO A 124 -7.61 19.61 21.00
C PRO A 124 -6.93 18.26 21.24
N ALA A 125 -5.94 18.25 22.14
CA ALA A 125 -5.25 17.02 22.53
C ALA A 125 -6.24 16.03 23.16
N SER A 126 -6.35 14.85 22.56
CA SER A 126 -7.18 13.75 23.05
C SER A 126 -6.56 12.40 22.70
N ARG A 127 -7.03 11.35 23.36
CA ARG A 127 -6.66 9.96 23.01
C ARG A 127 -7.02 9.67 21.55
N ASP A 128 -8.19 10.10 21.10
CA ASP A 128 -8.68 9.87 19.74
C ASP A 128 -7.85 10.63 18.70
N LYS A 129 -7.40 11.86 19.01
CA LYS A 129 -6.44 12.59 18.17
C LYS A 129 -5.12 11.82 18.04
N THR A 130 -4.63 11.24 19.13
CA THR A 130 -3.39 10.45 19.12
C THR A 130 -3.54 9.19 18.27
N LEU A 131 -4.65 8.46 18.43
CA LEU A 131 -4.97 7.30 17.60
C LEU A 131 -5.06 7.67 16.10
N ALA A 132 -5.74 8.77 15.76
CA ALA A 132 -5.84 9.24 14.39
C ALA A 132 -4.47 9.64 13.79
N ILE A 133 -3.60 10.31 14.55
CA ILE A 133 -2.23 10.63 14.13
C ILE A 133 -1.42 9.35 13.84
N MET A 134 -1.58 8.31 14.67
CA MET A 134 -0.89 7.04 14.48
C MET A 134 -1.43 6.24 13.28
N GLU A 135 -2.74 6.30 13.04
CA GLU A 135 -3.37 5.76 11.83
C GLU A 135 -2.84 6.45 10.57
N GLU A 136 -2.80 7.79 10.54
CA GLU A 136 -2.24 8.56 9.42
C GLU A 136 -0.74 8.31 9.23
N SER A 137 0.01 8.16 10.33
CA SER A 137 1.43 7.78 10.27
C SER A 137 1.62 6.40 9.65
N SER A 138 0.75 5.44 9.98
CA SER A 138 0.76 4.09 9.40
C SER A 138 0.48 4.13 7.89
N ARG A 139 -0.45 4.97 7.46
CA ARG A 139 -0.77 5.22 6.04
C ARG A 139 0.40 5.85 5.30
N MET A 140 1.08 6.80 5.93
CA MET A 140 2.28 7.42 5.38
C MET A 140 3.40 6.38 5.16
N MET A 141 3.62 5.49 6.14
CA MET A 141 4.58 4.38 5.99
C MET A 141 4.18 3.41 4.88
N ALA A 142 2.89 3.12 4.72
CA ALA A 142 2.40 2.30 3.60
C ALA A 142 2.67 2.97 2.23
N CYS A 143 2.57 4.30 2.14
CA CYS A 143 2.93 5.05 0.93
C CYS A 143 4.43 4.95 0.64
N PHE A 144 5.29 5.15 1.63
CA PHE A 144 6.75 5.00 1.47
C PHE A 144 7.15 3.57 1.09
N ALA A 145 6.49 2.55 1.65
CA ALA A 145 6.72 1.16 1.30
C ALA A 145 6.43 0.90 -0.19
N ARG A 146 5.34 1.47 -0.73
CA ARG A 146 4.94 1.31 -2.14
C ARG A 146 5.90 2.01 -3.10
N VAL A 147 6.36 3.21 -2.75
CA VAL A 147 7.40 3.92 -3.52
C VAL A 147 8.70 3.11 -3.52
N SER A 148 9.12 2.65 -2.34
CA SER A 148 10.35 1.84 -2.18
C SER A 148 10.27 0.52 -2.97
N TYR A 149 9.13 -0.17 -2.94
CA TYR A 149 8.89 -1.36 -3.75
C TYR A 149 9.00 -1.06 -5.25
N THR A 150 8.41 0.05 -5.70
CA THR A 150 8.46 0.47 -7.10
C THR A 150 9.89 0.69 -7.58
N VAL A 151 10.71 1.35 -6.76
CA VAL A 151 12.14 1.53 -7.05
C VAL A 151 12.86 0.18 -7.09
N ALA A 152 12.61 -0.72 -6.12
CA ALA A 152 13.26 -2.03 -6.06
C ALA A 152 12.98 -2.89 -7.30
N VAL A 153 11.72 -2.90 -7.77
CA VAL A 153 11.29 -3.74 -8.90
C VAL A 153 11.73 -3.18 -10.26
N ASN A 154 11.85 -1.85 -10.38
CA ASN A 154 12.17 -1.21 -11.67
C ASN A 154 13.66 -0.92 -11.86
N THR A 155 14.48 -0.92 -10.81
CA THR A 155 15.91 -0.62 -10.95
C THR A 155 16.70 -1.83 -11.47
N PRO A 156 17.58 -1.64 -12.47
CA PRO A 156 18.53 -2.66 -12.89
C PRO A 156 19.73 -2.77 -11.93
N ASN A 157 20.00 -1.74 -11.13
CA ASN A 157 21.16 -1.72 -10.21
C ASN A 157 20.84 -2.49 -8.92
N GLN A 158 21.60 -3.57 -8.68
CA GLN A 158 21.39 -4.46 -7.54
C GLN A 158 21.59 -3.78 -6.18
N VAL A 159 22.50 -2.80 -6.06
CA VAL A 159 22.72 -2.06 -4.80
C VAL A 159 21.49 -1.21 -4.48
N VAL A 160 20.97 -0.50 -5.49
CA VAL A 160 19.75 0.32 -5.35
C VAL A 160 18.54 -0.57 -5.05
N LYS A 161 18.46 -1.75 -5.67
CA LYS A 161 17.38 -2.72 -5.44
C LYS A 161 17.33 -3.18 -3.99
N VAL A 162 18.47 -3.62 -3.45
CA VAL A 162 18.57 -4.07 -2.05
C VAL A 162 18.30 -2.92 -1.10
N GLY A 163 18.83 -1.72 -1.38
CA GLY A 163 18.56 -0.52 -0.59
C GLY A 163 17.06 -0.20 -0.51
N ALA A 164 16.38 -0.15 -1.66
CA ALA A 164 14.95 0.13 -1.73
C ALA A 164 14.09 -0.97 -1.08
N ALA A 165 14.44 -2.24 -1.29
CA ALA A 165 13.75 -3.36 -0.64
C ALA A 165 13.90 -3.30 0.89
N ARG A 166 15.07 -2.91 1.41
CA ARG A 166 15.27 -2.69 2.86
C ARG A 166 14.41 -1.55 3.38
N SER A 167 14.36 -0.41 2.68
CA SER A 167 13.50 0.71 3.06
C SER A 167 12.03 0.32 3.13
N MET A 168 11.53 -0.46 2.16
CA MET A 168 10.18 -1.04 2.22
C MET A 168 9.98 -1.88 3.48
N SER A 169 10.91 -2.78 3.80
CA SER A 169 10.80 -3.63 4.99
C SER A 169 10.79 -2.83 6.29
N VAL A 170 11.59 -1.77 6.39
CA VAL A 170 11.56 -0.85 7.54
C VAL A 170 10.18 -0.20 7.67
N CYS A 171 9.61 0.29 6.56
CA CYS A 171 8.27 0.87 6.58
C CYS A 171 7.22 -0.13 7.09
N HIS A 172 7.26 -1.39 6.64
CA HIS A 172 6.35 -2.44 7.12
C HIS A 172 6.48 -2.74 8.62
N VAL A 173 7.71 -2.69 9.16
CA VAL A 173 7.94 -2.88 10.60
C VAL A 173 7.36 -1.71 11.39
N VAL A 174 7.60 -0.47 10.94
CA VAL A 174 7.05 0.74 11.58
C VAL A 174 5.53 0.73 11.53
N THR A 175 4.92 0.40 10.38
CA THR A 175 3.46 0.24 10.26
C THR A 175 2.93 -0.79 11.26
N GLY A 176 3.57 -1.97 11.35
CA GLY A 176 3.16 -3.00 12.30
C GLY A 176 3.24 -2.56 13.76
N ALA A 177 4.27 -1.79 14.13
CA ALA A 177 4.44 -1.25 15.48
C ALA A 177 3.37 -0.20 15.81
N LEU A 178 3.05 0.68 14.86
CA LEU A 178 1.99 1.68 15.02
C LEU A 178 0.61 1.02 15.16
N GLU A 179 0.27 0.07 14.28
CA GLU A 179 -0.99 -0.69 14.34
C GLU A 179 -1.15 -1.44 15.67
N PHE A 180 -0.08 -2.08 16.15
CA PHE A 180 -0.08 -2.77 17.45
C PHE A 180 -0.34 -1.79 18.60
N THR A 181 0.32 -0.64 18.57
CA THR A 181 0.17 0.37 19.63
C THR A 181 -1.23 0.99 19.63
N CYS A 182 -1.79 1.29 18.45
CA CYS A 182 -3.18 1.72 18.33
C CYS A 182 -4.14 0.70 18.94
N SER A 183 -3.96 -0.58 18.58
CA SER A 183 -4.79 -1.65 19.14
C SER A 183 -4.67 -1.73 20.65
N ALA A 184 -3.46 -1.67 21.21
CA ALA A 184 -3.26 -1.69 22.67
C ALA A 184 -3.92 -0.48 23.38
N MET A 185 -3.89 0.70 22.77
CA MET A 185 -4.51 1.92 23.32
C MET A 185 -6.04 1.90 23.28
N MET A 186 -6.68 1.11 22.41
CA MET A 186 -8.14 0.98 22.38
C MET A 186 -8.70 0.20 23.59
N TRP A 187 -7.89 -0.64 24.23
CA TRP A 187 -8.30 -1.48 25.37
C TRP A 187 -8.00 -0.86 26.75
N ASN A 188 -7.33 0.29 26.79
CA ASN A 188 -7.04 1.09 27.99
C ASN A 188 -7.96 2.31 28.06
#